data_AF-A0A2E0L2E2-F1
#
_entry.id   AF-A0A2E0L2E2-F1
#
_cell.length_a   1.000
_cell.length_b   1.000
_cell.length_c   1.000
_cell.angle_alpha   90.00
_cell.angle_beta   90.00
_cell.angle_gamma   90.00
#
_symmetry.space_group_name_H-M   'P 1'
#
loop_
_entity.id
_entity.type
_entity.pdbx_description
1 polymer ?
#
loop_
_entity_poly.entity_id
_entity_poly.type
_entity_poly.pdbx_seq_one_letter_code
_entity_poly.pdbx_strand_id
1 'polypeptide(L)'
;MIGKERPQPPDPFGFTEREKLYDQISDKRFQALIHDPGTSIHKVGIDTNNYGEFVFVTLSRELQGHRTIMTFWGLGYHEYRERWITHHWRWYSGNQFPAILKQSLSLEATQVLLAQRQADIASDVSAEDQSNRAQLYELLADLTDEDGAYSELEDLGAAALWLLADETDARDTDDDLPATKPLFDTDTE
;
A
#
# COMPACT_ATOMS: atom_id res chain seq x y z
N MET A 1 19.85 -32.67 -21.68
CA MET A 1 20.42 -32.52 -20.32
C MET A 1 19.35 -31.87 -19.47
N ILE A 2 18.73 -32.61 -18.56
CA ILE A 2 17.78 -32.03 -17.59
C ILE A 2 18.65 -31.33 -16.55
N GLY A 3 18.57 -30.00 -16.48
CA GLY A 3 19.28 -29.24 -15.46
C GLY A 3 18.85 -29.75 -14.09
N LYS A 4 19.82 -30.18 -13.27
CA LYS A 4 19.54 -30.47 -11.86
C LYS A 4 19.06 -29.17 -11.22
N GLU A 5 17.75 -29.07 -10.97
CA GLU A 5 17.22 -28.07 -10.06
C GLU A 5 17.97 -28.20 -8.74
N ARG A 6 18.63 -27.13 -8.33
CA ARG A 6 19.21 -27.08 -6.99
C ARG A 6 18.05 -27.18 -6.01
N PRO A 7 18.09 -28.06 -5.00
CA PRO A 7 17.05 -28.10 -3.99
C PRO A 7 16.96 -26.70 -3.36
N GLN A 8 15.80 -26.07 -3.50
CA GLN A 8 15.57 -24.81 -2.81
C GLN A 8 15.60 -25.08 -1.30
N PRO A 9 16.24 -24.20 -0.51
CA PRO A 9 16.16 -24.31 0.93
C PRO A 9 14.68 -24.30 1.34
N PRO A 10 14.29 -25.14 2.31
CA PRO A 10 12.91 -25.20 2.74
C PRO A 10 12.48 -23.84 3.30
N ASP A 11 11.32 -23.35 2.86
CA ASP A 11 10.72 -22.10 3.34
C ASP A 11 10.35 -22.24 4.83
N PRO A 12 11.02 -21.51 5.75
CA PRO A 12 10.78 -21.66 7.19
C PRO A 12 9.39 -21.19 7.64
N PHE A 13 8.74 -20.34 6.85
CA PHE A 13 7.39 -19.85 7.11
C PHE A 13 6.32 -20.70 6.41
N GLY A 14 6.74 -21.58 5.49
CA GLY A 14 5.87 -22.52 4.80
C GLY A 14 4.78 -21.81 4.01
N PHE A 15 5.16 -20.77 3.25
CA PHE A 15 4.23 -20.09 2.36
C PHE A 15 3.85 -20.99 1.19
N THR A 16 2.59 -20.89 0.81
CA THR A 16 2.09 -21.44 -0.45
C THR A 16 2.66 -20.65 -1.62
N GLU A 17 2.67 -21.24 -2.82
CA GLU A 17 3.11 -20.55 -4.03
C GLU A 17 2.31 -19.27 -4.30
N ARG A 18 1.02 -19.25 -3.95
CA ARG A 18 0.18 -18.05 -4.05
C ARG A 18 0.64 -16.95 -3.08
N GLU A 19 0.95 -17.30 -1.84
CA GLU A 19 1.41 -16.32 -0.84
C GLU A 19 2.77 -15.72 -1.22
N LYS A 20 3.63 -16.50 -1.88
CA LYS A 20 4.91 -16.02 -2.46
C LYS A 20 4.73 -15.17 -3.70
N LEU A 21 3.79 -15.53 -4.58
CA LEU A 21 3.56 -14.79 -5.82
C LEU A 21 3.08 -13.35 -5.56
N TYR A 22 2.33 -13.15 -4.48
CA TYR A 22 1.75 -11.85 -4.12
C TYR A 22 2.37 -11.22 -2.87
N ASP A 23 3.41 -11.83 -2.30
CA ASP A 23 4.05 -11.43 -1.04
C ASP A 23 3.03 -11.09 0.06
N GLN A 24 1.95 -11.88 0.15
CA GLN A 24 0.77 -11.56 0.95
C GLN A 24 0.19 -12.80 1.63
N ILE A 25 -0.25 -12.62 2.88
CA ILE A 25 -0.99 -13.62 3.65
C ILE A 25 -2.27 -13.02 4.26
N SER A 26 -3.25 -13.86 4.57
CA SER A 26 -4.45 -13.42 5.30
C SER A 26 -4.14 -13.08 6.77
N ASP A 27 -4.97 -12.26 7.40
CA ASP A 27 -4.86 -11.99 8.85
C ASP A 27 -4.92 -13.29 9.67
N LYS A 28 -5.83 -14.20 9.35
CA LYS A 28 -5.88 -15.53 9.98
C LYS A 28 -4.55 -16.28 9.88
N ARG A 29 -3.88 -16.22 8.73
CA ARG A 29 -2.57 -16.86 8.53
C ARG A 29 -1.50 -16.16 9.34
N PHE A 30 -1.48 -14.83 9.35
CA PHE A 30 -0.55 -14.04 10.16
C PHE A 30 -0.71 -14.34 11.66
N GLN A 31 -1.96 -14.40 12.15
CA GLN A 31 -2.25 -14.81 13.53
C GLN A 31 -1.69 -16.20 13.83
N ALA A 32 -1.88 -17.17 12.92
CA ALA A 32 -1.31 -18.50 13.10
C ALA A 32 0.23 -18.48 13.16
N LEU A 33 0.90 -17.60 12.42
CA LEU A 33 2.37 -17.47 12.45
C LEU A 33 2.87 -16.95 13.80
N ILE A 34 2.25 -15.91 14.36
CA ILE A 34 2.73 -15.32 15.63
C ILE A 34 2.45 -16.23 16.85
N HIS A 35 1.48 -17.14 16.75
CA HIS A 35 1.18 -18.13 17.80
C HIS A 35 2.02 -19.41 17.69
N ASP A 36 2.77 -19.58 16.60
CA ASP A 36 3.57 -20.77 16.39
C ASP A 36 4.79 -20.76 17.32
N PRO A 37 5.01 -21.81 18.15
CA PRO A 37 6.13 -21.87 19.10
C PRO A 37 7.53 -21.76 18.46
N GLY A 38 7.66 -22.05 17.17
CA GLY A 38 8.90 -21.90 16.41
C GLY A 38 9.15 -20.48 15.90
N THR A 39 8.25 -19.53 16.19
CA THR A 39 8.33 -18.13 15.74
C THR A 39 8.73 -17.22 16.89
N SER A 40 9.72 -16.36 16.63
CA SER A 40 10.12 -15.29 17.55
C SER A 40 9.68 -13.94 17.00
N ILE A 41 9.06 -13.11 17.85
CA ILE A 41 8.67 -11.74 17.51
C ILE A 41 9.77 -10.79 17.97
N HIS A 42 10.34 -10.02 17.06
CA HIS A 42 11.49 -9.15 17.36
C HIS A 42 11.10 -7.67 17.47
N LYS A 43 10.15 -7.23 16.65
CA LYS A 43 9.69 -5.84 16.61
C LYS A 43 8.20 -5.82 16.30
N VAL A 44 7.47 -4.94 16.97
CA VAL A 44 6.11 -4.53 16.61
C VAL A 44 6.04 -3.01 16.76
N GLY A 45 5.46 -2.32 15.79
CA GLY A 45 5.29 -0.87 15.88
C GLY A 45 4.55 -0.29 14.69
N ILE A 46 3.98 0.89 14.87
CA ILE A 46 3.39 1.68 13.79
C ILE A 46 4.53 2.49 13.15
N ASP A 47 4.63 2.46 11.84
CA ASP A 47 5.63 3.19 11.07
C ASP A 47 5.03 3.63 9.72
N THR A 48 5.74 4.48 9.01
CA THR A 48 5.32 4.97 7.69
C THR A 48 6.29 4.50 6.61
N ASN A 49 5.77 4.14 5.45
CA ASN A 49 6.56 3.95 4.23
C ASN A 49 6.02 4.89 3.13
N ASN A 50 6.51 4.74 1.90
CA ASN A 50 6.10 5.57 0.77
C ASN A 50 4.61 5.42 0.42
N TYR A 51 3.92 4.39 0.91
CA TYR A 51 2.53 4.10 0.58
C TYR A 51 1.55 4.44 1.71
N GLY A 52 2.02 4.79 2.91
CA GLY A 52 1.18 5.17 4.04
C GLY A 52 1.67 4.71 5.41
N GLU A 53 0.76 4.69 6.38
CA GLU A 53 1.01 4.31 7.78
C GLU A 53 0.50 2.89 8.07
N PHE A 54 1.38 2.01 8.59
CA PHE A 54 1.07 0.61 8.84
C PHE A 54 1.63 0.12 10.17
N VAL A 55 1.10 -0.99 10.67
CA VAL A 55 1.74 -1.79 11.70
C VAL A 55 2.77 -2.70 11.05
N PHE A 56 4.02 -2.63 11.50
CA PHE A 56 5.11 -3.50 11.10
C PHE A 56 5.42 -4.51 12.19
N VAL A 57 5.51 -5.79 11.82
CA VAL A 57 5.85 -6.89 12.72
C VAL A 57 7.01 -7.69 12.15
N THR A 58 8.15 -7.67 12.83
CA THR A 58 9.32 -8.46 12.43
C THR A 58 9.34 -9.78 13.18
N LEU A 59 9.32 -10.89 12.44
CA LEU A 59 9.35 -12.26 12.93
C LEU A 59 10.63 -12.95 12.49
N SER A 60 11.06 -13.97 13.24
CA SER A 60 12.00 -14.95 12.73
C SER A 60 11.58 -16.39 13.03
N ARG A 61 12.06 -17.30 12.18
CA ARG A 61 11.95 -18.74 12.36
C ARG A 61 13.29 -19.38 12.06
N GLU A 62 13.61 -20.43 12.81
CA GLU A 62 14.81 -21.22 12.61
C GLU A 62 14.45 -22.60 12.08
N LEU A 63 15.01 -22.96 10.93
CA LEU A 63 14.82 -24.27 10.31
C LEU A 63 16.17 -24.82 9.87
N GLN A 64 16.52 -26.02 10.37
CA GLN A 64 17.78 -26.71 10.04
C GLN A 64 19.05 -25.85 10.29
N GLY A 65 19.03 -25.03 11.36
CA GLY A 65 20.14 -24.14 11.72
C GLY A 65 20.24 -22.88 10.85
N HIS A 66 19.29 -22.65 9.94
CA HIS A 66 19.15 -21.40 9.22
C HIS A 66 18.01 -20.57 9.82
N ARG A 67 18.30 -19.33 10.20
CA ARG A 67 17.30 -18.38 10.68
C ARG A 67 16.87 -17.45 9.56
N THR A 68 15.58 -17.41 9.28
CA THR A 68 14.97 -16.48 8.32
C THR A 68 14.21 -15.41 9.08
N ILE A 69 14.41 -14.15 8.70
CA ILE A 69 13.76 -12.98 9.29
C ILE A 69 12.85 -12.36 8.24
N MET A 70 11.64 -12.03 8.64
CA MET A 70 10.65 -11.40 7.77
C MET A 70 9.97 -10.27 8.50
N THR A 71 9.64 -9.21 7.77
CA THR A 71 8.80 -8.14 8.27
C THR A 71 7.46 -8.19 7.56
N PHE A 72 6.40 -8.23 8.35
CA PHE A 72 5.02 -8.16 7.91
C PHE A 72 4.50 -6.76 8.12
N TRP A 73 3.66 -6.27 7.23
CA TRP A 73 2.98 -5.00 7.38
C TRP A 73 1.51 -5.07 6.97
N GLY A 74 0.67 -4.34 7.70
CA GLY A 74 -0.79 -4.35 7.57
C GLY A 74 -1.43 -3.43 8.62
N LEU A 75 -2.76 -3.52 8.81
CA LEU A 75 -3.52 -2.71 9.77
C LEU A 75 -3.26 -1.20 9.63
N GLY A 76 -3.30 -0.71 8.39
CA GLY A 76 -2.88 0.64 8.03
C GLY A 76 -3.62 1.21 6.83
N TYR A 77 -3.52 2.51 6.64
CA TYR A 77 -4.13 3.20 5.51
C TYR A 77 -3.13 3.31 4.37
N HIS A 78 -3.55 2.88 3.18
CA HIS A 78 -2.73 2.92 1.98
C HIS A 78 -3.14 4.10 1.11
N GLU A 79 -2.26 5.09 0.97
CA GLU A 79 -2.56 6.37 0.34
C GLU A 79 -2.91 6.22 -1.14
N TYR A 80 -2.17 5.42 -1.90
CA TYR A 80 -2.47 5.23 -3.33
C TYR A 80 -3.70 4.36 -3.61
N ARG A 81 -4.08 3.49 -2.68
CA ARG A 81 -5.29 2.66 -2.79
C ARG A 81 -6.49 3.33 -2.13
N GLU A 82 -6.28 4.45 -1.44
CA GLU A 82 -7.28 5.19 -0.68
C GLU A 82 -8.17 4.30 0.19
N ARG A 83 -7.55 3.36 0.91
CA ARG A 83 -8.30 2.43 1.79
C ARG A 83 -7.47 1.88 2.93
N TRP A 84 -8.17 1.41 3.95
CA TRP A 84 -7.62 0.63 5.05
C TRP A 84 -7.33 -0.82 4.64
N ILE A 85 -6.13 -1.28 4.96
CA ILE A 85 -5.70 -2.68 4.83
C ILE A 85 -5.85 -3.36 6.19
N THR A 86 -6.91 -4.17 6.35
CA THR A 86 -7.23 -4.80 7.66
C THR A 86 -7.29 -6.32 7.63
N HIS A 87 -7.36 -6.93 6.45
CA HIS A 87 -7.61 -8.38 6.31
C HIS A 87 -6.43 -9.17 5.76
N HIS A 88 -5.39 -8.48 5.31
CA HIS A 88 -4.20 -9.09 4.74
C HIS A 88 -2.94 -8.39 5.24
N TRP A 89 -1.85 -9.14 5.22
CA TRP A 89 -0.53 -8.71 5.61
C TRP A 89 0.41 -8.97 4.44
N ARG A 90 1.13 -7.93 4.04
CA ARG A 90 2.21 -8.06 3.07
C ARG A 90 3.52 -8.30 3.79
N TRP A 91 4.49 -8.90 3.12
CA TRP A 91 5.76 -9.23 3.73
C TRP A 91 6.94 -9.01 2.82
N TYR A 92 8.12 -8.87 3.42
CA TYR A 92 9.39 -8.88 2.73
C TYR A 92 10.47 -9.48 3.62
N SER A 93 11.50 -10.07 3.00
CA SER A 93 12.67 -10.56 3.72
C SER A 93 13.48 -9.38 4.23
N GLY A 94 13.70 -9.31 5.55
CA GLY A 94 14.52 -8.27 6.16
C GLY A 94 15.99 -8.64 6.17
N ASN A 95 16.86 -7.63 6.11
CA ASN A 95 18.29 -7.83 6.40
C ASN A 95 18.48 -8.28 7.85
N GLN A 96 19.37 -9.26 8.05
CA GLN A 96 19.68 -9.82 9.36
C GLN A 96 20.52 -8.84 10.20
N PHE A 97 19.90 -7.79 10.75
CA PHE A 97 20.59 -6.91 11.68
C PHE A 97 20.73 -7.58 13.05
N PRO A 98 21.96 -7.80 13.55
CA PRO A 98 22.18 -8.48 14.84
C PRO A 98 21.50 -7.79 16.02
N ALA A 99 21.23 -6.48 15.93
CA ALA A 99 20.53 -5.73 16.97
C ALA A 99 19.05 -6.14 17.11
N ILE A 100 18.37 -6.40 15.99
CA ILE A 100 16.96 -6.80 15.97
C ILE A 100 16.81 -8.21 16.55
N LEU A 101 17.76 -9.11 16.23
CA LEU A 101 17.76 -10.49 16.72
C LEU A 101 17.92 -10.63 18.24
N LYS A 102 18.43 -9.59 18.92
CA LYS A 102 18.59 -9.58 20.39
C LYS A 102 17.30 -9.20 21.13
N GLN A 103 16.33 -8.63 20.43
CA GLN A 103 15.06 -8.24 21.00
C GLN A 103 14.07 -9.39 20.81
N SER A 104 13.36 -9.73 21.89
CA SER A 104 12.22 -10.64 21.82
C SER A 104 11.06 -9.98 22.55
N LEU A 105 9.98 -9.76 21.83
CA LEU A 105 8.71 -9.26 22.35
C LEU A 105 7.84 -10.46 22.72
N SER A 106 7.07 -10.32 23.81
CA SER A 106 6.09 -11.33 24.16
C SER A 106 4.91 -11.30 23.17
N LEU A 107 4.36 -12.48 22.91
CA LEU A 107 3.13 -12.63 22.12
C LEU A 107 2.00 -11.75 22.68
N GLU A 108 1.85 -11.70 24.01
CA GLU A 108 0.84 -10.88 24.69
C GLU A 108 1.00 -9.39 24.38
N ALA A 109 2.23 -8.85 24.49
CA ALA A 109 2.48 -7.45 24.18
C ALA A 109 2.18 -7.12 22.70
N THR A 110 2.53 -8.04 21.80
CA THR A 110 2.19 -7.91 20.38
C THR A 110 0.68 -7.90 20.17
N GLN A 111 -0.06 -8.83 20.77
CA GLN A 111 -1.52 -8.89 20.64
C GLN A 111 -2.20 -7.64 21.17
N VAL A 112 -1.75 -7.09 22.30
CA VAL A 112 -2.28 -5.84 22.84
C VAL A 112 -2.11 -4.70 21.84
N LEU A 113 -0.95 -4.56 21.21
CA LEU A 113 -0.72 -3.51 20.21
C LEU A 113 -1.61 -3.73 18.97
N LEU A 114 -1.67 -4.95 18.46
CA LEU A 114 -2.51 -5.27 17.29
C LEU A 114 -3.99 -4.98 17.57
N ALA A 115 -4.50 -5.38 18.74
CA ALA A 115 -5.88 -5.15 19.15
C ALA A 115 -6.16 -3.66 19.36
N GLN A 116 -5.22 -2.92 19.99
CA GLN A 116 -5.35 -1.48 20.16
C GLN A 116 -5.44 -0.79 18.79
N ARG A 117 -4.53 -1.11 17.86
CA ARG A 117 -4.59 -0.52 16.52
C ARG A 117 -5.90 -0.84 15.80
N GLN A 118 -6.37 -2.09 15.87
CA GLN A 118 -7.65 -2.46 15.27
C GLN A 118 -8.82 -1.64 15.85
N ALA A 119 -8.82 -1.39 17.17
CA ALA A 119 -9.82 -0.57 17.82
C ALA A 119 -9.71 0.91 17.40
N ASP A 120 -8.49 1.44 17.30
CA ASP A 120 -8.23 2.83 16.93
C ASP A 120 -8.74 3.15 15.52
N ILE A 121 -8.58 2.22 14.58
CA ILE A 121 -8.97 2.44 13.18
C ILE A 121 -10.41 2.02 12.90
N ALA A 122 -11.10 1.37 13.83
CA ALA A 122 -12.38 0.69 13.57
C ALA A 122 -13.48 1.62 13.01
N SER A 123 -13.49 2.90 13.40
CA SER A 123 -14.42 3.90 12.87
C SER A 123 -14.11 4.32 11.43
N ASP A 124 -12.84 4.22 11.05
CA ASP A 124 -12.31 4.77 9.81
C ASP A 124 -12.28 3.71 8.71
N VAL A 125 -12.35 2.42 9.08
CA VAL A 125 -12.60 1.29 8.16
C VAL A 125 -14.04 1.38 7.63
N SER A 126 -14.31 2.41 6.84
CA SER A 126 -15.48 2.52 6.00
C SER A 126 -15.07 2.26 4.55
N ALA A 127 -16.02 1.80 3.73
CA ALA A 127 -15.83 1.80 2.28
C ALA A 127 -15.99 3.26 1.83
N GLU A 128 -14.94 4.07 1.97
CA GLU A 128 -14.86 5.32 1.22
C GLU A 128 -14.88 4.98 -0.28
N ASP A 129 -15.50 5.84 -1.08
CA ASP A 129 -15.47 5.71 -2.53
C ASP A 129 -14.03 5.98 -3.00
N GLN A 130 -13.26 4.91 -3.23
CA GLN A 130 -11.94 4.99 -3.85
C GLN A 130 -12.03 5.85 -5.12
N SER A 131 -11.16 6.85 -5.26
CA SER A 131 -11.11 7.64 -6.48
C SER A 131 -10.79 6.78 -7.70
N ASN A 132 -11.10 7.27 -8.91
CA ASN A 132 -10.70 6.61 -10.16
C ASN A 132 -9.19 6.38 -10.22
N ARG A 133 -8.40 7.28 -9.61
CA ARG A 133 -6.94 7.13 -9.51
C ARG A 133 -6.57 5.94 -8.64
N ALA A 134 -7.21 5.78 -7.49
CA ALA A 134 -6.97 4.65 -6.59
C ALA A 134 -7.39 3.31 -7.21
N GLN A 135 -8.51 3.29 -7.94
CA GLN A 135 -8.94 2.10 -8.69
C GLN A 135 -7.96 1.72 -9.80
N LEU A 136 -7.43 2.71 -10.54
CA LEU A 136 -6.40 2.48 -11.55
C LEU A 136 -5.11 1.95 -10.90
N TYR A 137 -4.68 2.55 -9.80
CA TYR A 137 -3.52 2.09 -9.05
C TYR A 137 -3.68 0.62 -8.60
N GLU A 138 -4.84 0.25 -8.06
CA GLU A 138 -5.12 -1.11 -7.62
C GLU A 138 -5.01 -2.11 -8.78
N LEU A 139 -5.54 -1.77 -9.96
CA LEU A 139 -5.40 -2.60 -11.16
C LEU A 139 -3.94 -2.74 -11.62
N LEU A 140 -3.16 -1.65 -11.59
CA LEU A 140 -1.73 -1.68 -11.95
C LEU A 140 -0.91 -2.51 -10.95
N ALA A 141 -1.24 -2.43 -9.66
CA ALA A 141 -0.56 -3.15 -8.60
C ALA A 141 -0.89 -4.65 -8.60
N ASP A 142 -2.05 -5.04 -9.11
CA ASP A 142 -2.39 -6.44 -9.35
C ASP A 142 -1.66 -7.04 -10.58
N LEU A 143 -1.28 -6.20 -11.54
CA LEU A 143 -0.55 -6.60 -12.76
C LEU A 143 0.98 -6.58 -12.58
N THR A 144 1.49 -5.74 -11.69
CA THR A 144 2.92 -5.55 -11.43
C THR A 144 3.24 -5.83 -9.96
N ASP A 145 3.73 -4.83 -9.22
CA ASP A 145 3.83 -4.76 -7.77
C ASP A 145 3.54 -3.31 -7.32
N GLU A 146 3.71 -2.96 -6.04
CA GLU A 146 3.38 -1.60 -5.57
C GLU A 146 4.31 -0.51 -6.18
N ASP A 147 5.57 -0.86 -6.47
CA ASP A 147 6.57 0.05 -7.05
C ASP A 147 6.37 0.24 -8.56
N GLY A 148 6.07 -0.86 -9.25
CA GLY A 148 5.69 -0.88 -10.66
C GLY A 148 4.40 -0.10 -10.87
N ALA A 149 3.39 -0.32 -10.04
CA ALA A 149 2.14 0.43 -10.12
C ALA A 149 2.33 1.92 -9.87
N TYR A 150 3.21 2.28 -8.93
CA TYR A 150 3.55 3.68 -8.69
C TYR A 150 4.22 4.31 -9.91
N SER A 151 5.22 3.63 -10.49
CA SER A 151 5.94 4.10 -11.67
C SER A 151 5.02 4.24 -12.88
N GLU A 152 4.20 3.23 -13.15
CA GLU A 152 3.22 3.24 -14.24
C GLU A 152 2.15 4.31 -14.04
N LEU A 153 1.70 4.55 -12.80
CA LEU A 153 0.76 5.61 -12.50
C LEU A 153 1.39 7.00 -12.67
N GLU A 154 2.67 7.19 -12.37
CA GLU A 154 3.38 8.43 -12.66
C GLU A 154 3.53 8.65 -14.18
N ASP A 155 3.91 7.62 -14.93
CA ASP A 155 4.04 7.67 -16.39
C ASP A 155 2.68 7.93 -17.06
N LEU A 156 1.63 7.24 -16.63
CA LEU A 156 0.25 7.47 -17.08
C LEU A 156 -0.30 8.78 -16.58
N GLY A 157 0.07 9.26 -15.40
CA GLY A 157 -0.33 10.55 -14.86
C GLY A 157 0.25 11.69 -15.68
N ALA A 158 1.52 11.58 -16.09
CA ALA A 158 2.14 12.48 -17.05
C ALA A 158 1.46 12.39 -18.42
N ALA A 159 1.15 11.18 -18.89
CA ALA A 159 0.44 10.97 -20.15
C ALA A 159 -1.02 11.45 -20.10
N ALA A 160 -1.71 11.31 -18.97
CA ALA A 160 -3.10 11.72 -18.75
C ALA A 160 -3.20 13.22 -18.53
N LEU A 161 -2.23 13.86 -17.86
CA LEU A 161 -2.10 15.31 -17.92
C LEU A 161 -1.91 15.76 -19.37
N TRP A 162 -1.09 15.08 -20.17
CA TRP A 162 -0.91 15.41 -21.59
C TRP A 162 -2.16 15.12 -22.45
N LEU A 163 -2.90 14.03 -22.18
CA LEU A 163 -4.11 13.62 -22.92
C LEU A 163 -5.37 14.40 -22.52
N LEU A 164 -5.47 14.82 -21.26
CA LEU A 164 -6.63 15.53 -20.70
C LEU A 164 -6.40 17.04 -20.58
N ALA A 165 -5.18 17.54 -20.81
CA ALA A 165 -4.90 18.98 -20.89
C ALA A 165 -5.31 19.62 -22.23
N ASP A 166 -5.80 18.86 -23.22
CA ASP A 166 -6.17 19.40 -24.54
C ASP A 166 -7.69 19.51 -24.80
N GLU A 167 -8.49 19.81 -23.76
CA GLU A 167 -9.92 20.15 -23.95
C GLU A 167 -10.44 21.33 -23.11
N THR A 168 -9.59 22.10 -22.41
CA THR A 168 -10.06 23.28 -21.64
C THR A 168 -9.61 24.64 -22.17
N ASP A 169 -8.94 24.72 -23.34
CA ASP A 169 -8.50 26.02 -23.90
C ASP A 169 -9.16 26.38 -25.24
N ALA A 170 -10.35 25.82 -25.50
CA ALA A 170 -11.09 26.08 -26.74
C ALA A 170 -12.56 26.49 -26.52
N ARG A 171 -12.89 27.21 -25.44
CA ARG A 171 -14.16 27.96 -25.34
C ARG A 171 -13.98 29.28 -24.61
N ASP A 172 -14.49 30.32 -25.27
CA ASP A 172 -14.85 31.65 -24.77
C ASP A 172 -13.77 32.75 -24.76
N THR A 173 -13.35 33.16 -25.97
CA THR A 173 -13.22 34.61 -26.27
C THR A 173 -13.70 34.91 -27.69
N ASP A 174 -15.01 34.81 -27.92
CA ASP A 174 -15.69 35.51 -29.00
C ASP A 174 -17.03 35.99 -28.44
N ASP A 175 -17.05 37.19 -27.85
CA ASP A 175 -18.26 38.00 -27.81
C ASP A 175 -17.92 39.50 -27.69
N ASP A 176 -18.08 40.15 -28.83
CA ASP A 176 -18.52 41.53 -29.09
C ASP A 176 -17.87 42.72 -28.36
N LEU A 177 -17.02 43.40 -29.13
CA LEU A 177 -16.79 44.84 -29.05
C LEU A 177 -18.06 45.62 -29.45
N PRO A 178 -18.60 46.54 -28.63
CA PRO A 178 -19.48 47.57 -29.16
C PRO A 178 -18.68 48.76 -29.70
N ALA A 179 -18.73 48.93 -31.02
CA ALA A 179 -18.35 50.16 -31.69
C ALA A 179 -19.33 51.31 -31.39
N THR A 180 -18.79 52.53 -31.44
CA THR A 180 -19.31 53.82 -31.00
C THR A 180 -20.46 54.45 -31.81
N LYS A 181 -21.45 55.06 -31.08
CA LYS A 181 -22.18 56.36 -31.26
C LYS A 181 -22.99 56.62 -32.57
N PRO A 182 -23.97 57.58 -32.66
CA PRO A 182 -24.16 58.85 -31.91
C PRO A 182 -25.62 59.24 -31.49
N LEU A 183 -25.82 60.11 -30.49
CA LEU A 183 -26.30 61.52 -30.52
C LEU A 183 -27.70 61.77 -31.14
N PHE A 184 -28.74 62.06 -30.32
CA PHE A 184 -29.55 63.31 -30.34
C PHE A 184 -30.67 63.32 -29.27
N ASP A 185 -31.01 64.54 -28.87
CA ASP A 185 -31.90 65.06 -27.80
C ASP A 185 -33.37 64.59 -27.78
N THR A 186 -34.01 64.68 -26.60
CA THR A 186 -35.16 65.58 -26.35
C THR A 186 -35.55 65.61 -24.85
N ASP A 187 -35.49 66.82 -24.29
CA ASP A 187 -36.30 67.51 -23.25
C ASP A 187 -37.04 66.81 -22.09
N THR A 188 -37.29 67.65 -21.07
CA THR A 188 -38.17 67.60 -19.88
C THR A 188 -37.41 67.16 -18.61
N GLU A 189 -37.17 67.98 -17.59
CA GLU A 189 -37.95 69.08 -16.97
C GLU A 189 -37.03 70.08 -16.24
#